data_AF-A0A1G6CR66-F1
#
_entry.id   AF-A0A1G6CR66-F1
#
_cell.length_a   1.000
_cell.length_b   1.000
_cell.length_c   1.000
_cell.angle_alpha   90.00
_cell.angle_beta   90.00
_cell.angle_gamma   90.00
#
_symmetry.space_group_name_H-M   'P 1'
#
loop_
_entity.id
_entity.type
_entity.pdbx_description
1 polymer ?
#
loop_
_entity_poly.entity_id
_entity_poly.type
_entity_poly.pdbx_seq_one_letter_code
_entity_poly.pdbx_strand_id
1 'polypeptide(L)'
;MKKNKKLIVIITIFVALILLGGCATGDAPNNNASDNGENNISSVEQTNDMSPEELFQAFCDGKITAEARSYYDDTTWTMDNTSFQFEETTPEEELDASLAVTKVDPVDLDNDGEVEYILENAIYGDMCFDCKDGKVVCFAQGEGTAAMCSFTQYDGAYWIVHSDTTHSGRCTYTLTKFNGNLEVVDSFKFGWEDWEDDGIKTYYLDDDEITEADYKDLYDKVF
;
A
#
# COMPACT_ATOMS: atom_id res chain seq x y z
N MET A 1 2.14 -46.16 5.65
CA MET A 1 2.15 -44.94 4.80
C MET A 1 0.76 -44.33 4.79
N LYS A 2 0.50 -43.33 5.64
CA LYS A 2 -0.75 -42.54 5.64
C LYS A 2 -0.51 -41.30 4.78
N LYS A 3 -1.31 -41.12 3.72
CA LYS A 3 -1.34 -39.90 2.91
C LYS A 3 -2.27 -38.90 3.60
N ASN A 4 -1.71 -37.80 4.10
CA ASN A 4 -2.50 -36.67 4.60
C ASN A 4 -2.95 -35.83 3.40
N LYS A 5 -4.26 -35.75 3.17
CA LYS A 5 -4.84 -34.81 2.21
C LYS A 5 -5.04 -33.48 2.94
N LYS A 6 -4.39 -32.41 2.49
CA LYS A 6 -4.65 -31.05 2.96
C LYS A 6 -6.05 -30.63 2.46
N LEU A 7 -6.89 -30.20 3.37
CA LEU A 7 -8.22 -29.65 3.11
C LEU A 7 -8.04 -28.17 2.81
N ILE A 8 -8.35 -27.74 1.58
CA ILE A 8 -8.40 -26.32 1.22
C ILE A 8 -9.81 -25.83 1.57
N VAL A 9 -9.91 -24.89 2.49
CA VAL A 9 -11.17 -24.22 2.85
C VAL A 9 -11.21 -22.92 2.06
N ILE A 10 -12.15 -22.83 1.12
CA ILE A 10 -12.44 -21.59 0.39
C ILE A 10 -13.50 -20.85 1.21
N ILE A 11 -13.15 -19.70 1.77
CA ILE A 11 -14.09 -18.82 2.48
C ILE A 11 -14.53 -17.73 1.50
N THR A 12 -15.81 -17.76 1.11
CA THR A 12 -16.44 -16.72 0.30
C THR A 12 -16.96 -15.63 1.22
N ILE A 13 -16.45 -14.40 1.08
CA ILE A 13 -16.90 -13.23 1.86
C ILE A 13 -17.91 -12.45 1.03
N PHE A 14 -19.13 -12.29 1.57
CA PHE A 14 -20.15 -11.38 1.04
C PHE A 14 -19.92 -9.98 1.64
N VAL A 15 -19.55 -9.01 0.82
CA VAL A 15 -19.49 -7.60 1.23
C VAL A 15 -20.87 -6.97 1.01
N ALA A 16 -21.52 -6.55 2.10
CA ALA A 16 -22.78 -5.83 2.06
C ALA A 16 -22.51 -4.32 2.01
N LEU A 17 -22.88 -3.67 0.90
CA LEU A 17 -22.89 -2.20 0.78
C LEU A 17 -23.94 -1.61 1.74
N ILE A 18 -23.50 -0.80 2.71
CA ILE A 18 -24.38 0.09 3.46
C ILE A 18 -24.17 1.51 2.92
N LEU A 19 -25.06 1.95 2.05
CA LEU A 19 -25.24 3.35 1.69
C LEU A 19 -26.06 4.03 2.79
N LEU A 20 -25.42 4.88 3.60
CA LEU A 20 -26.12 5.86 4.43
C LEU A 20 -25.85 7.26 3.90
N GLY A 21 -26.81 7.76 3.12
CA GLY A 21 -26.97 9.18 2.87
C GLY A 21 -27.49 9.88 4.13
N GLY A 22 -26.83 10.97 4.50
CA GLY A 22 -27.25 11.85 5.59
C GLY A 22 -26.68 13.24 5.39
N CYS A 23 -27.46 14.11 4.74
CA CYS A 23 -27.21 15.54 4.68
C CYS A 23 -27.57 16.16 6.04
N ALA A 24 -26.62 16.83 6.70
CA ALA A 24 -26.89 17.63 7.89
C ALA A 24 -26.03 18.90 7.89
N THR A 25 -26.66 20.03 7.62
CA THR A 25 -26.19 21.38 7.93
C THR A 25 -26.27 21.63 9.44
N GLY A 26 -25.23 22.19 10.05
CA GLY A 26 -25.28 22.62 11.46
C GLY A 26 -24.04 23.40 11.89
N ASP A 27 -24.29 24.59 12.43
CA ASP A 27 -23.37 25.69 12.76
C ASP A 27 -22.17 25.38 13.67
N ALA A 28 -21.11 26.16 13.46
CA ALA A 28 -19.91 26.23 14.29
C ALA A 28 -20.14 27.00 15.60
N PRO A 29 -19.44 26.62 16.70
CA PRO A 29 -19.04 27.55 17.74
C PRO A 29 -17.51 27.63 17.86
N ASN A 30 -17.04 28.85 17.69
CA ASN A 30 -15.73 29.38 18.03
C ASN A 30 -15.50 29.31 19.55
N ASN A 31 -14.36 28.80 20.02
CA ASN A 31 -13.82 29.07 21.36
C ASN A 31 -12.29 28.97 21.36
N ASN A 32 -11.64 30.14 21.46
CA ASN A 32 -10.25 30.29 21.88
C ASN A 32 -10.07 29.87 23.35
N ALA A 33 -9.09 28.99 23.64
CA ALA A 33 -8.32 29.07 24.87
C ALA A 33 -7.02 28.24 24.81
N SER A 34 -5.91 28.96 24.98
CA SER A 34 -4.66 28.60 25.66
C SER A 34 -3.75 27.49 25.10
N ASP A 35 -2.72 27.98 24.41
CA ASP A 35 -1.29 27.66 24.59
C ASP A 35 -0.97 26.69 25.73
N ASN A 36 -0.47 25.52 25.36
CA ASN A 36 0.39 24.71 26.20
C ASN A 36 1.56 24.22 25.33
N GLY A 37 2.53 25.10 25.13
CA GLY A 37 3.80 24.76 24.50
C GLY A 37 4.53 23.67 25.26
N GLU A 38 4.51 22.45 24.72
CA GLU A 38 5.48 21.40 25.03
C GLU A 38 6.48 21.28 23.87
N ASN A 39 7.66 21.87 24.11
CA ASN A 39 8.99 21.52 23.58
C ASN A 39 9.07 20.77 22.24
N ASN A 40 8.96 21.50 21.13
CA ASN A 40 9.23 20.97 19.78
C ASN A 40 10.60 21.44 19.24
N ILE A 41 11.61 21.53 20.11
CA ILE A 41 13.00 21.91 19.75
C ILE A 41 13.96 20.89 20.38
N SER A 42 13.85 19.63 19.91
CA SER A 42 14.82 18.54 20.14
C SER A 42 14.65 17.35 19.18
N SER A 43 13.60 17.33 18.35
CA SER A 43 13.24 16.17 17.51
C SER A 43 14.06 16.05 16.23
N VAL A 44 14.37 17.17 15.56
CA VAL A 44 15.01 17.14 14.23
C VAL A 44 16.50 16.75 14.26
N GLU A 45 17.25 17.20 15.26
CA GLU A 45 18.66 16.79 15.39
C GLU A 45 18.79 15.31 15.81
N GLN A 46 17.81 14.77 16.54
CA GLN A 46 17.83 13.36 16.96
C GLN A 46 17.52 12.37 15.84
N THR A 47 16.73 12.74 14.84
CA THR A 47 16.40 11.84 13.73
C THR A 47 17.50 11.80 12.67
N ASN A 48 18.25 12.88 12.47
CA ASN A 48 19.34 12.92 11.48
C ASN A 48 20.52 11.99 11.80
N ASP A 49 20.68 11.59 13.06
CA ASP A 49 21.73 10.65 13.50
C ASP A 49 21.25 9.18 13.48
N MET A 50 19.96 8.93 13.21
CA MET A 50 19.39 7.58 13.15
C MET A 50 19.70 6.92 11.80
N SER A 51 20.00 5.62 11.83
CA SER A 51 20.02 4.77 10.64
C SER A 51 18.61 4.59 10.04
N PRO A 52 18.49 4.17 8.77
CA PRO A 52 17.20 3.85 8.15
C PRO A 52 16.34 2.89 9.00
N GLU A 53 16.95 1.86 9.58
CA GLU A 53 16.27 0.89 10.44
C GLU A 53 15.74 1.52 11.73
N GLU A 54 16.54 2.40 12.36
CA GLU A 54 16.15 3.12 13.57
C GLU A 54 15.01 4.10 13.29
N LEU A 55 15.01 4.76 12.13
CA LEU A 55 13.92 5.62 11.69
C LEU A 55 12.63 4.83 11.49
N PHE A 56 12.69 3.73 10.74
CA PHE A 56 11.52 2.88 10.52
C PHE A 56 10.96 2.30 11.83
N GLN A 57 11.84 1.84 12.73
CA GLN A 57 11.41 1.33 14.02
C GLN A 57 10.86 2.45 14.93
N ALA A 58 11.41 3.67 14.88
CA ALA A 58 10.85 4.81 15.60
C ALA A 58 9.44 5.17 15.12
N PHE A 59 9.17 5.05 13.81
CA PHE A 59 7.82 5.18 13.26
C PHE A 59 6.91 4.06 13.77
N CYS A 60 7.36 2.80 13.69
CA CYS A 60 6.59 1.65 14.19
C CYS A 60 6.27 1.76 15.69
N ASP A 61 7.17 2.34 16.49
CA ASP A 61 6.99 2.61 17.92
C ASP A 61 6.08 3.82 18.21
N GLY A 62 5.65 4.56 17.18
CA GLY A 62 4.83 5.77 17.33
C GLY A 62 5.59 6.98 17.88
N LYS A 63 6.92 6.97 17.78
CA LYS A 63 7.79 8.07 18.26
C LYS A 63 7.94 9.19 17.23
N ILE A 64 7.82 8.85 15.95
CA ILE A 64 7.84 9.78 14.82
C ILE A 64 6.72 9.45 13.85
N THR A 65 6.41 10.39 12.96
CA THR A 65 5.44 10.24 11.88
C THR A 65 6.14 10.05 10.53
N ALA A 66 5.43 9.49 9.55
CA ALA A 66 5.86 9.44 8.16
C ALA A 66 5.17 10.52 7.32
N GLU A 67 5.80 10.96 6.24
CA GLU A 67 5.13 11.59 5.10
C GLU A 67 4.57 10.47 4.23
N ALA A 68 3.28 10.47 3.96
CA ALA A 68 2.65 9.55 3.03
C ALA A 68 2.24 10.28 1.76
N ARG A 69 2.31 9.57 0.63
CA ARG A 69 1.96 10.09 -0.70
C ARG A 69 0.79 9.32 -1.28
N SER A 70 -0.05 10.00 -2.05
CA SER A 70 -1.14 9.35 -2.75
C SER A 70 -0.62 8.61 -3.97
N TYR A 71 -1.19 7.44 -4.25
CA TYR A 71 -1.01 6.76 -5.52
C TYR A 71 -1.72 7.49 -6.68
N TYR A 72 -2.84 8.16 -6.43
CA TYR A 72 -3.68 8.73 -7.50
C TYR A 72 -3.25 10.12 -7.95
N ASP A 73 -2.62 10.89 -7.07
CA ASP A 73 -2.23 12.29 -7.33
C ASP A 73 -1.07 12.75 -6.42
N ASP A 74 -0.67 14.02 -6.55
CA ASP A 74 0.44 14.60 -5.80
C ASP A 74 0.10 14.93 -4.33
N THR A 75 -1.01 14.42 -3.79
CA THR A 75 -1.41 14.69 -2.40
C THR A 75 -0.48 13.99 -1.43
N THR A 76 -0.07 14.73 -0.39
CA THR A 76 0.73 14.21 0.72
C THR A 76 0.03 14.45 2.05
N TRP A 77 0.19 13.54 3.01
CA TRP A 77 -0.31 13.71 4.38
C TRP A 77 0.67 13.16 5.41
N THR A 78 0.44 13.50 6.67
CA THR A 78 1.17 12.92 7.79
C THR A 78 0.51 11.59 8.18
N MET A 79 1.30 10.52 8.22
CA MET A 79 0.90 9.21 8.69
C MET A 79 1.52 8.95 10.07
N ASP A 80 0.71 8.46 11.00
CA ASP A 80 1.15 7.89 12.27
C ASP A 80 0.79 6.39 12.31
N ASN A 81 1.24 5.70 13.36
CA ASN A 81 1.00 4.26 13.53
C ASN A 81 -0.28 3.94 14.32
N THR A 82 -1.12 4.92 14.67
CA THR A 82 -2.20 4.73 15.66
C THR A 82 -3.30 3.78 15.18
N SER A 83 -3.40 3.61 13.86
CA SER A 83 -4.36 2.71 13.22
C SER A 83 -3.78 1.33 12.93
N PHE A 84 -2.53 1.06 13.29
CA PHE A 84 -1.87 -0.23 13.01
C PHE A 84 -1.94 -1.18 14.20
N GLN A 85 -2.23 -2.44 13.91
CA GLN A 85 -2.10 -3.54 14.86
C GLN A 85 -0.96 -4.44 14.42
N PHE A 86 0.19 -4.36 15.09
CA PHE A 86 1.33 -5.21 14.76
C PHE A 86 1.08 -6.64 15.25
N GLU A 87 1.02 -7.60 14.32
CA GLU A 87 0.71 -9.01 14.64
C GLU A 87 1.65 -9.61 15.71
N GLU A 88 2.90 -9.13 15.79
CA GLU A 88 3.88 -9.56 16.79
C GLU A 88 3.54 -9.15 18.24
N THR A 89 2.67 -8.16 18.43
CA THR A 89 2.36 -7.58 19.74
C THR A 89 0.87 -7.53 20.09
N THR A 90 -0.02 -7.59 19.09
CA THR A 90 -1.47 -7.59 19.30
C THR A 90 -1.97 -9.03 19.50
N PRO A 91 -2.78 -9.31 20.55
CA PRO A 91 -3.40 -10.61 20.72
C PRO A 91 -4.24 -11.02 19.51
N GLU A 92 -4.17 -12.29 19.08
CA GLU A 92 -4.85 -12.80 17.87
C GLU A 92 -6.36 -12.54 17.89
N GLU A 93 -6.99 -12.62 19.07
CA GLU A 93 -8.41 -12.35 19.27
C GLU A 93 -8.82 -10.87 19.14
N GLU A 94 -7.84 -9.96 19.16
CA GLU A 94 -8.04 -8.51 19.01
C GLU A 94 -7.63 -8.00 17.62
N LEU A 95 -7.04 -8.86 16.77
CA LEU A 95 -6.63 -8.51 15.42
C LEU A 95 -7.84 -8.24 14.53
N ASP A 96 -7.88 -7.03 13.99
CA ASP A 96 -8.71 -6.64 12.86
C ASP A 96 -7.84 -6.76 11.60
N ALA A 97 -8.20 -7.66 10.69
CA ALA A 97 -7.44 -7.89 9.45
C ALA A 97 -7.26 -6.62 8.60
N SER A 98 -8.15 -5.64 8.72
CA SER A 98 -8.03 -4.35 8.02
C SER A 98 -7.01 -3.40 8.64
N LEU A 99 -6.57 -3.66 9.88
CA LEU A 99 -5.59 -2.87 10.63
C LEU A 99 -4.30 -3.63 10.92
N ALA A 100 -4.35 -4.97 10.83
CA ALA A 100 -3.24 -5.87 11.12
C ALA A 100 -2.12 -5.67 10.11
N VAL A 101 -0.90 -5.49 10.61
CA VAL A 101 0.30 -5.33 9.79
C VAL A 101 1.43 -6.20 10.30
N THR A 102 2.24 -6.67 9.36
CA THR A 102 3.46 -7.43 9.64
C THR A 102 4.66 -6.77 8.98
N LYS A 103 5.77 -6.67 9.71
CA LYS A 103 7.05 -6.23 9.14
C LYS A 103 7.62 -7.38 8.31
N VAL A 104 8.00 -7.11 7.07
CA VAL A 104 8.65 -8.10 6.20
C VAL A 104 10.09 -7.67 5.89
N ASP A 105 10.85 -8.55 5.23
CA ASP A 105 12.25 -8.30 4.89
C ASP A 105 12.38 -7.03 4.00
N PRO A 106 13.29 -6.10 4.30
CA PRO A 106 13.51 -4.91 3.47
C PRO A 106 14.00 -5.24 2.05
N VAL A 107 13.61 -4.41 1.09
CA VAL A 107 13.89 -4.60 -0.35
C VAL A 107 14.24 -3.26 -1.00
N ASP A 108 15.19 -3.26 -1.94
CA ASP A 108 15.54 -2.11 -2.81
C ASP A 108 14.44 -1.88 -3.87
N LEU A 109 13.32 -1.31 -3.44
CA LEU A 109 12.12 -1.08 -4.24
C LEU A 109 12.26 0.10 -5.19
N ASP A 110 13.10 1.08 -4.86
CA ASP A 110 13.36 2.25 -5.70
C ASP A 110 14.61 2.12 -6.60
N ASN A 111 15.28 0.97 -6.54
CA ASN A 111 16.39 0.54 -7.41
C ASN A 111 17.64 1.44 -7.31
N ASP A 112 17.90 2.03 -6.15
CA ASP A 112 19.07 2.88 -5.91
C ASP A 112 20.22 2.19 -5.16
N GLY A 113 19.98 0.98 -4.65
CA GLY A 113 20.94 0.15 -3.92
C GLY A 113 20.86 0.26 -2.40
N GLU A 114 19.98 1.11 -1.86
CA GLU A 114 19.53 1.12 -0.47
C GLU A 114 18.28 0.23 -0.32
N VAL A 115 17.76 0.03 0.89
CA VAL A 115 16.59 -0.83 1.10
C VAL A 115 15.46 -0.04 1.72
N GLU A 116 14.26 -0.30 1.22
CA GLU A 116 13.01 0.22 1.75
C GLU A 116 12.39 -0.81 2.69
N TYR A 117 11.70 -0.30 3.71
CA TYR A 117 11.03 -1.09 4.72
C TYR A 117 9.56 -1.29 4.36
N ILE A 118 8.99 -2.43 4.72
CA ILE A 118 7.66 -2.80 4.29
C ILE A 118 6.82 -3.23 5.49
N LEU A 119 5.60 -2.69 5.56
CA LEU A 119 4.52 -3.22 6.38
C LEU A 119 3.48 -3.86 5.46
N GLU A 120 3.35 -5.18 5.53
CA GLU A 120 2.37 -5.94 4.77
C GLU A 120 1.03 -5.94 5.51
N ASN A 121 -0.06 -5.59 4.81
CA ASN A 121 -1.44 -5.77 5.27
C ASN A 121 -2.16 -6.77 4.36
N ALA A 122 -2.84 -7.76 4.94
CA ALA A 122 -3.48 -8.83 4.16
C ALA A 122 -4.69 -8.38 3.29
N ILE A 123 -5.23 -7.17 3.51
CA ILE A 123 -6.41 -6.64 2.82
C ILE A 123 -6.03 -5.58 1.78
N TYR A 124 -5.13 -4.65 2.15
CA TYR A 124 -4.73 -3.50 1.33
C TYR A 124 -3.35 -3.67 0.70
N GLY A 125 -2.62 -4.72 1.09
CA GLY A 125 -1.29 -5.02 0.59
C GLY A 125 -0.18 -4.25 1.30
N ASP A 126 0.91 -4.02 0.59
CA ASP A 126 2.14 -3.47 1.13
C ASP A 126 2.07 -1.96 1.33
N MET A 127 2.63 -1.49 2.44
CA MET A 127 3.05 -0.09 2.64
C MET A 127 4.58 -0.05 2.60
N CYS A 128 5.14 0.72 1.67
CA CYS A 128 6.57 0.78 1.39
C CYS A 128 7.15 2.11 1.90
N PHE A 129 8.20 2.03 2.72
CA PHE A 129 8.78 3.14 3.45
C PHE A 129 10.25 3.35 3.08
N ASP A 130 10.55 4.52 2.53
CA ASP A 130 11.91 5.02 2.38
C ASP A 130 12.30 5.80 3.64
N CYS A 131 13.45 5.45 4.22
CA CYS A 131 13.91 5.94 5.52
C CYS A 131 15.29 6.56 5.39
N LYS A 132 15.37 7.82 4.96
CA LYS A 132 16.64 8.53 4.76
C LYS A 132 16.60 9.97 5.24
N ASP A 133 17.79 10.52 5.52
CA ASP A 133 17.98 11.92 5.93
C ASP A 133 17.08 12.36 7.10
N GLY A 134 16.93 11.47 8.09
CA GLY A 134 16.12 11.72 9.29
C GLY A 134 14.61 11.76 9.05
N LYS A 135 14.14 11.25 7.91
CA LYS A 135 12.73 11.20 7.50
C LYS A 135 12.27 9.78 7.22
N VAL A 136 10.97 9.57 7.34
CA VAL A 136 10.27 8.36 6.92
C VAL A 136 9.22 8.78 5.88
N VAL A 137 9.27 8.18 4.70
CA VAL A 137 8.34 8.46 3.60
C VAL A 137 7.65 7.17 3.17
N CYS A 138 6.34 7.07 3.40
CA CYS A 138 5.51 6.04 2.79
C CYS A 138 5.20 6.45 1.35
N PHE A 139 5.97 5.90 0.40
CA PHE A 139 5.91 6.32 -1.01
C PHE A 139 4.98 5.46 -1.86
N ALA A 140 4.61 4.27 -1.37
CA ALA A 140 3.64 3.40 -2.01
C ALA A 140 2.82 2.66 -0.96
N GLN A 141 1.50 2.68 -1.12
CA GLN A 141 0.56 1.94 -0.29
C GLN A 141 -0.72 1.64 -1.06
N GLY A 142 -1.56 0.74 -0.53
CA GLY A 142 -2.91 0.53 -1.03
C GLY A 142 -3.84 1.67 -0.63
N GLU A 143 -4.71 2.11 -1.54
CA GLU A 143 -5.68 3.20 -1.29
C GLU A 143 -7.11 2.77 -1.65
N GLY A 144 -7.87 2.41 -0.60
CA GLY A 144 -9.29 2.12 -0.70
C GLY A 144 -9.62 0.70 -1.17
N THR A 145 -10.82 0.52 -1.73
CA THR A 145 -11.37 -0.82 -2.04
C THR A 145 -10.83 -1.46 -3.32
N ALA A 146 -10.04 -0.74 -4.11
CA ALA A 146 -9.69 -1.11 -5.48
C ALA A 146 -8.18 -1.08 -5.80
N ALA A 147 -7.32 -0.73 -4.85
CA ALA A 147 -5.89 -0.61 -5.11
C ALA A 147 -5.11 -1.34 -4.02
N MET A 148 -4.97 -2.65 -4.18
CA MET A 148 -4.05 -3.43 -3.36
C MET A 148 -2.62 -3.16 -3.85
N CYS A 149 -1.73 -2.78 -2.94
CA CYS A 149 -0.33 -2.51 -3.25
C CYS A 149 0.53 -3.75 -3.02
N SER A 150 1.48 -3.98 -3.90
CA SER A 150 2.46 -5.06 -3.79
C SER A 150 3.70 -4.66 -4.60
N PHE A 151 4.69 -5.53 -4.72
CA PHE A 151 5.81 -5.34 -5.63
C PHE A 151 6.18 -6.62 -6.36
N THR A 152 6.88 -6.48 -7.48
CA THR A 152 7.44 -7.59 -8.24
C THR A 152 8.78 -7.23 -8.88
N GLN A 153 9.54 -8.24 -9.31
CA GLN A 153 10.72 -8.05 -10.15
C GLN A 153 10.36 -8.30 -11.61
N TYR A 154 10.52 -7.28 -12.44
CA TYR A 154 10.26 -7.34 -13.87
C TYR A 154 11.34 -6.57 -14.64
N ASP A 155 11.83 -7.19 -15.72
CA ASP A 155 12.91 -6.66 -16.56
C ASP A 155 14.16 -6.20 -15.79
N GLY A 156 14.53 -6.96 -14.75
CA GLY A 156 15.73 -6.71 -13.95
C GLY A 156 15.62 -5.53 -12.98
N ALA A 157 14.41 -5.07 -12.66
CA ALA A 157 14.14 -4.02 -11.69
C ALA A 157 12.96 -4.39 -10.79
N TYR A 158 12.87 -3.74 -9.63
CA TYR A 158 11.70 -3.76 -8.78
C TYR A 158 10.66 -2.74 -9.27
N TRP A 159 9.40 -3.17 -9.22
CA TRP A 159 8.22 -2.40 -9.60
C TRP A 159 7.20 -2.48 -8.48
N ILE A 160 6.66 -1.33 -8.10
CA ILE A 160 5.44 -1.27 -7.28
C ILE A 160 4.26 -1.62 -8.18
N VAL A 161 3.36 -2.45 -7.65
CA VAL A 161 2.17 -2.93 -8.35
C VAL A 161 0.93 -2.52 -7.57
N HIS A 162 0.13 -1.64 -8.16
CA HIS A 162 -1.22 -1.35 -7.69
C HIS A 162 -2.21 -2.17 -8.49
N SER A 163 -2.97 -3.02 -7.81
CA SER A 163 -3.89 -3.97 -8.45
C SER A 163 -5.33 -3.76 -8.03
N ASP A 164 -6.23 -3.82 -9.02
CA ASP A 164 -7.67 -3.98 -8.83
C ASP A 164 -8.10 -5.31 -9.44
N THR A 165 -8.25 -6.33 -8.60
CA THR A 165 -8.66 -7.67 -9.04
C THR A 165 -9.91 -8.17 -8.34
N THR A 166 -10.55 -7.31 -7.53
CA THR A 166 -11.66 -7.67 -6.65
C THR A 166 -13.00 -7.15 -7.18
N HIS A 167 -13.00 -6.16 -8.06
CA HIS A 167 -14.20 -5.67 -8.73
C HIS A 167 -14.63 -6.60 -9.87
N SER A 168 -15.91 -6.99 -9.89
CA SER A 168 -16.48 -7.73 -11.02
C SER A 168 -16.38 -6.91 -12.30
N GLY A 169 -16.09 -7.59 -13.41
CA GLY A 169 -16.03 -6.98 -14.74
C GLY A 169 -14.70 -6.31 -15.09
N ARG A 170 -13.68 -6.34 -14.22
CA ARG A 170 -12.32 -5.91 -14.58
C ARG A 170 -11.22 -6.55 -13.75
N CYS A 171 -10.02 -6.52 -14.29
CA CYS A 171 -8.77 -6.78 -13.60
C CYS A 171 -7.72 -5.83 -14.13
N THR A 172 -7.11 -5.02 -13.28
CA THR A 172 -6.10 -4.04 -13.69
C THR A 172 -4.88 -4.12 -12.80
N TYR A 173 -3.70 -3.99 -13.41
CA TYR A 173 -2.42 -3.85 -12.75
C TYR A 173 -1.77 -2.58 -13.28
N THR A 174 -1.40 -1.65 -12.41
CA THR A 174 -0.49 -0.56 -12.73
C THR A 174 0.85 -0.88 -12.10
N LEU A 175 1.90 -0.81 -12.91
CA LEU A 175 3.27 -1.00 -12.48
C LEU A 175 3.98 0.33 -12.54
N THR A 176 4.65 0.68 -11.46
CA THR A 176 5.38 1.94 -11.32
C THR A 176 6.79 1.65 -10.84
N LYS A 177 7.76 2.15 -11.59
CA LYS A 177 9.18 2.07 -11.26
C LYS A 177 9.64 3.40 -10.70
N PHE A 178 10.24 3.37 -9.52
CA PHE A 178 10.82 4.52 -8.86
C PHE A 178 12.34 4.57 -9.06
N ASN A 179 12.93 5.73 -8.77
CA ASN A 179 14.36 5.92 -8.56
C ASN A 179 14.61 6.30 -7.09
N GLY A 180 15.88 6.40 -6.68
CA GLY A 180 16.30 6.82 -5.32
C GLY A 180 15.79 8.18 -4.82
N ASN A 181 15.16 9.00 -5.66
CA ASN A 181 14.48 10.24 -5.23
C ASN A 181 12.97 10.05 -5.09
N LEU A 182 12.48 8.81 -5.19
CA LEU A 182 11.07 8.44 -5.24
C LEU A 182 10.32 9.10 -6.39
N GLU A 183 11.02 9.39 -7.50
CA GLU A 183 10.41 9.88 -8.73
C GLU A 183 10.02 8.69 -9.61
N VAL A 184 8.84 8.76 -10.23
CA VAL A 184 8.42 7.78 -11.23
C VAL A 184 9.28 7.93 -12.47
N VAL A 185 10.06 6.90 -12.81
CA VAL A 185 10.91 6.87 -14.00
C VAL A 185 10.33 6.03 -15.13
N ASP A 186 9.42 5.12 -14.81
CA ASP A 186 8.68 4.34 -15.79
C ASP A 186 7.35 3.86 -15.20
N SER A 187 6.35 3.66 -16.04
CA SER A 187 5.07 3.09 -15.64
C SER A 187 4.31 2.54 -16.84
N PHE A 188 3.62 1.43 -16.62
CA PHE A 188 2.67 0.88 -17.57
C PHE A 188 1.52 0.24 -16.81
N LYS A 189 0.36 0.13 -17.46
CA LYS A 189 -0.80 -0.59 -16.92
C LYS A 189 -1.18 -1.72 -17.85
N PHE A 190 -1.65 -2.84 -17.32
CA PHE A 190 -2.22 -3.89 -18.14
C PHE A 190 -3.35 -4.61 -17.41
N GLY A 191 -4.25 -5.22 -18.17
CA GLY A 191 -5.47 -5.74 -17.57
C GLY A 191 -6.45 -6.30 -18.58
N TRP A 192 -7.65 -6.58 -18.10
CA TRP A 192 -8.80 -6.92 -18.92
C TRP A 192 -10.09 -6.38 -18.32
N GLU A 193 -11.08 -6.22 -19.18
CA GLU A 193 -12.43 -5.78 -18.82
C GLU A 193 -13.47 -6.71 -19.45
N ASP A 194 -14.58 -6.90 -18.75
CA ASP A 194 -15.79 -7.64 -19.14
C ASP A 194 -16.99 -6.84 -18.62
N TRP A 195 -17.21 -5.65 -19.20
CA TRP A 195 -18.23 -4.70 -18.75
C TRP A 195 -19.66 -5.19 -18.99
N GLU A 196 -19.86 -6.03 -20.00
CA GLU A 196 -21.16 -6.59 -20.35
C GLU A 196 -21.50 -7.85 -19.52
N ASP A 197 -20.55 -8.35 -18.71
CA ASP A 197 -20.67 -9.57 -17.90
C ASP A 197 -21.13 -10.78 -18.75
N ASP A 198 -20.63 -10.84 -19.99
CA ASP A 198 -20.97 -11.89 -20.96
C ASP A 198 -19.87 -12.97 -21.05
N GLY A 199 -18.77 -12.78 -20.32
CA GLY A 199 -17.61 -13.66 -20.28
C GLY A 199 -16.58 -13.37 -21.36
N ILE A 200 -16.81 -12.36 -22.22
CA ILE A 200 -15.90 -11.94 -23.29
C ILE A 200 -15.03 -10.81 -22.75
N LYS A 201 -13.75 -11.10 -22.62
CA LYS A 201 -12.76 -10.15 -22.11
C LYS A 201 -12.09 -9.38 -23.24
N THR A 202 -11.98 -8.08 -23.07
CA THR A 202 -11.05 -7.24 -23.84
C THR A 202 -9.80 -7.00 -23.00
N TYR A 203 -8.62 -7.21 -23.57
CA TYR A 203 -7.34 -7.12 -22.88
C TYR A 203 -6.59 -5.86 -23.32
N TYR A 204 -5.86 -5.24 -22.40
CA TYR A 204 -5.18 -3.98 -22.66
C TYR A 204 -3.75 -3.97 -22.11
N LEU A 205 -2.87 -3.30 -22.85
CA LEU A 205 -1.60 -2.76 -22.38
C LEU A 205 -1.66 -1.25 -22.61
N ASP A 206 -1.56 -0.49 -21.53
CA ASP A 206 -1.85 0.93 -21.50
C ASP A 206 -3.21 1.25 -22.11
N ASP A 207 -3.25 2.07 -23.15
CA ASP A 207 -4.47 2.45 -23.86
C ASP A 207 -4.71 1.60 -25.13
N ASP A 208 -3.84 0.62 -25.40
CA ASP A 208 -3.90 -0.24 -26.58
C ASP A 208 -4.54 -1.59 -26.26
N GLU A 209 -5.52 -2.00 -27.07
CA GLU A 209 -6.08 -3.34 -27.03
C GLU A 209 -5.05 -4.37 -27.53
N ILE A 210 -4.86 -5.43 -26.75
CA ILE A 210 -3.95 -6.54 -27.05
C ILE A 210 -4.69 -7.88 -27.11
N THR A 211 -4.04 -8.91 -27.63
CA THR A 211 -4.62 -10.25 -27.63
C THR A 211 -4.55 -10.88 -26.23
N GLU A 212 -5.43 -11.86 -25.94
CA GLU A 212 -5.32 -12.67 -24.72
C GLU A 212 -3.95 -13.34 -24.58
N ALA A 213 -3.35 -13.76 -25.70
CA ALA A 213 -2.03 -14.39 -25.72
C ALA A 213 -0.94 -13.42 -25.27
N ASP A 214 -0.94 -12.19 -25.81
CA ASP A 214 0.03 -11.16 -25.41
C ASP A 214 -0.15 -10.76 -23.94
N TYR A 215 -1.41 -10.67 -23.47
CA TYR A 215 -1.70 -10.42 -22.06
C TYR A 215 -1.13 -11.51 -21.16
N LYS A 216 -1.36 -12.79 -21.49
CA LYS A 216 -0.82 -13.93 -20.73
C LYS A 216 0.70 -13.93 -20.72
N ASP A 217 1.31 -13.71 -21.88
CA ASP A 217 2.77 -13.66 -22.02
C ASP A 217 3.38 -12.50 -21.21
N LEU A 218 2.67 -11.38 -21.06
CA LEU A 218 3.08 -10.28 -20.20
C LEU A 218 2.87 -10.63 -18.71
N TYR A 219 1.70 -11.17 -18.35
CA TYR A 219 1.38 -11.57 -16.98
C TYR A 219 2.42 -12.54 -16.42
N ASP A 220 2.77 -13.59 -17.17
CA ASP A 220 3.74 -14.61 -16.77
C ASP A 220 5.19 -14.08 -16.68
N LYS A 221 5.49 -12.91 -17.27
CA LYS A 221 6.79 -12.24 -17.10
C LYS A 221 6.81 -11.34 -15.87
N VAL A 222 5.66 -10.80 -15.50
CA VAL A 222 5.50 -9.86 -14.39
C VAL A 222 5.32 -10.59 -13.05
N PHE A 223 4.66 -11.75 -13.04
CA PHE A 223 4.30 -12.53 -11.83
C PHE A 223 4.72 -14.00 -11.95
#